data_AF-A0A2E9HYX0-F1
#
_entry.id   AF-A0A2E9HYX0-F1
#
_cell.length_a   1.000
_cell.length_b   1.000
_cell.length_c   1.000
_cell.angle_alpha   90.00
_cell.angle_beta   90.00
_cell.angle_gamma   90.00
#
_symmetry.space_group_name_H-M   'P 1'
#
loop_
_entity.id
_entity.type
_entity.pdbx_description
1 polymer ?
#
loop_
_entity_poly.entity_id
_entity_poly.type
_entity_poly.pdbx_seq_one_letter_code
_entity_poly.pdbx_strand_id
1 'polypeptide(L)'
;MEPITVCENVCRDFSWVVPVTEWLANVAIVLGIFLAWYQLGNWRREALAKKKQDVAEEIIAAINDFDSALKFVRSPWGSVPPDDYDGPAPFEWYERLERLHQRKDDFDKLRRSSVRAKALFGDDEIDRAIEDLFAVRQEVWAALSTLASREKRFQSEDSELRKFYLGLRHKVYGTYEEGDLLGQKQALALVKLETKLYPVLRIE
;
A
#
# COMPACT_ATOMS: atom_id res chain seq x y z
N MET A 1 -6.90 49.16 78.32
CA MET A 1 -6.63 47.78 77.86
C MET A 1 -7.95 47.24 77.35
N GLU A 2 -8.19 47.39 76.05
CA GLU A 2 -9.35 46.78 75.41
C GLU A 2 -9.10 45.27 75.31
N PRO A 3 -10.05 44.42 75.72
CA PRO A 3 -9.89 42.98 75.60
C PRO A 3 -9.90 42.63 74.11
N ILE A 4 -8.73 42.26 73.59
CA ILE A 4 -8.62 41.65 72.26
C ILE A 4 -9.48 40.39 72.31
N THR A 5 -10.57 40.40 71.56
CA THR A 5 -11.50 39.27 71.52
C THR A 5 -10.79 38.10 70.85
N VAL A 6 -10.97 36.89 71.39
CA VAL A 6 -10.30 35.65 70.95
C VAL A 6 -10.45 35.41 69.44
N CYS A 7 -11.50 35.94 68.82
CA CYS A 7 -11.73 35.87 67.38
C CYS A 7 -10.69 36.63 66.54
N GLU A 8 -10.16 37.75 67.02
CA GLU A 8 -9.25 38.60 66.25
C GLU A 8 -7.85 37.97 66.11
N ASN A 9 -7.41 37.21 67.12
CA ASN A 9 -6.14 36.52 67.10
C ASN A 9 -6.16 35.30 66.16
N VAL A 10 -7.29 34.56 66.11
CA VAL A 10 -7.48 33.41 65.21
C VAL A 10 -7.51 33.87 63.74
N CYS A 11 -8.20 34.97 63.42
CA CYS A 11 -8.21 35.49 62.04
C CYS A 11 -6.83 35.94 61.57
N ARG A 12 -5.98 36.44 62.47
CA ARG A 12 -4.62 36.86 62.15
C ARG A 12 -3.69 35.65 61.92
N ASP A 13 -3.82 34.59 62.72
CA ASP A 13 -3.01 33.37 62.61
C ASP A 13 -3.30 32.54 61.35
N PHE A 14 -4.50 32.66 60.75
CA PHE A 14 -4.88 31.97 59.51
C PHE A 14 -4.94 32.87 58.26
N SER A 15 -4.57 34.15 58.38
CA SER A 15 -4.60 35.11 57.26
C SER A 15 -3.73 34.72 56.05
N TRP A 16 -2.72 33.87 56.27
CA TRP A 16 -1.83 33.33 55.22
C TRP A 16 -2.44 32.15 54.43
N VAL A 17 -3.52 31.53 54.92
CA VAL A 17 -4.10 30.33 54.27
C VAL A 17 -4.70 30.67 52.91
N VAL A 18 -5.47 31.76 52.82
CA VAL A 18 -6.12 32.20 51.58
C VAL A 18 -5.10 32.42 50.44
N PRO A 19 -4.03 33.24 50.60
CA PRO A 19 -3.05 33.44 49.52
C PRO A 19 -2.27 32.17 49.17
N VAL A 20 -2.03 31.26 50.13
CA VAL A 20 -1.40 29.96 49.83
C VAL A 20 -2.33 29.07 49.01
N THR A 21 -3.63 29.03 49.32
CA THR A 21 -4.61 28.26 48.54
C THR A 21 -4.78 28.79 47.12
N GLU A 22 -4.78 30.11 46.93
CA GLU A 22 -4.82 30.74 45.60
C GLU A 22 -3.55 30.43 44.79
N TRP A 23 -2.38 30.48 45.43
CA TRP A 23 -1.12 30.11 44.77
C TRP A 23 -1.12 28.64 44.35
N LEU A 24 -1.55 27.73 45.22
CA LEU A 24 -1.68 26.30 44.89
C LEU A 24 -2.69 26.04 43.77
N ALA A 25 -3.82 26.76 43.76
CA ALA A 25 -4.81 26.67 42.69
C ALA A 25 -4.21 27.12 41.35
N ASN A 26 -3.47 28.23 41.32
CA ASN A 26 -2.80 28.71 40.10
C ASN A 26 -1.74 27.72 39.60
N VAL A 27 -0.95 27.13 40.50
CA VAL A 27 0.03 26.08 40.15
C VAL A 27 -0.68 24.85 39.57
N ALA A 28 -1.80 24.43 40.17
CA ALA A 28 -2.59 23.29 39.68
C ALA A 28 -3.16 23.55 38.28
N ILE A 29 -3.64 24.77 38.00
CA ILE A 29 -4.12 25.16 36.66
C ILE A 29 -2.98 25.10 35.64
N VAL A 30 -1.82 25.66 35.96
CA VAL A 30 -0.65 25.63 35.06
C VAL A 30 -0.18 24.20 34.78
N LEU A 31 -0.09 23.37 35.81
CA LEU A 31 0.24 21.94 35.66
C LEU A 31 -0.81 21.20 34.82
N GLY A 32 -2.10 21.50 35.04
CA GLY A 32 -3.20 20.95 34.26
C GLY A 32 -3.08 21.29 32.76
N ILE A 33 -2.77 22.54 32.43
CA ILE A 33 -2.54 22.99 31.05
C ILE A 33 -1.33 22.27 30.44
N PHE A 34 -0.24 22.14 31.19
CA PHE A 34 0.97 21.47 30.73
C PHE A 34 0.72 19.97 30.44
N LEU A 35 0.03 19.27 31.34
CA LEU A 35 -0.35 17.88 31.16
C LEU A 35 -1.28 17.70 29.96
N ALA A 36 -2.28 18.58 29.81
CA ALA A 36 -3.19 18.56 28.65
C ALA A 36 -2.43 18.76 27.33
N TRP A 37 -1.44 19.66 27.30
CA TRP A 37 -0.60 19.87 26.12
C TRP A 37 0.27 18.65 25.79
N TYR A 38 0.88 18.01 26.80
CA TYR A 38 1.65 16.79 26.62
C TYR A 38 0.77 15.63 26.09
N GLN A 39 -0.43 15.47 26.67
CA GLN A 39 -1.39 14.46 26.25
C GLN A 39 -1.85 14.68 24.80
N LEU A 40 -2.07 15.93 24.39
CA LEU A 40 -2.42 16.27 23.01
C LEU A 40 -1.30 15.88 22.02
N GLY A 41 -0.05 16.08 22.41
CA GLY A 41 1.11 15.66 21.61
C GLY A 41 1.17 14.13 21.42
N ASN A 42 0.97 13.38 22.50
CA ASN A 42 0.90 11.91 22.44
C ASN A 42 -0.25 11.44 21.55
N TRP A 43 -1.43 12.02 21.72
CA TRP A 43 -2.61 11.64 20.93
C TRP A 43 -2.42 11.89 19.42
N ARG A 44 -1.78 13.00 19.03
CA ARG A 44 -1.44 13.27 17.63
C ARG A 44 -0.46 12.25 17.06
N ARG A 45 0.55 11.85 17.84
CA ARG A 45 1.52 10.82 17.42
C ARG A 45 0.85 9.46 17.27
N GLU A 46 0.02 9.06 18.22
CA GLU A 46 -0.75 7.82 18.15
C GLU A 46 -1.72 7.80 16.97
N ALA A 47 -2.44 8.90 16.74
CA ALA A 47 -3.36 9.02 15.61
C ALA A 47 -2.63 8.92 14.27
N LEU A 48 -1.46 9.54 14.15
CA LEU A 48 -0.63 9.44 12.96
C LEU A 48 -0.08 8.02 12.76
N ALA A 49 0.39 7.37 13.85
CA ALA A 49 0.90 6.01 13.80
C ALA A 49 -0.17 5.01 13.36
N LYS A 50 -1.39 5.10 13.92
CA LYS A 50 -2.54 4.29 13.50
C LYS A 50 -2.87 4.50 12.03
N LYS A 51 -2.93 5.75 11.58
CA LYS A 51 -3.20 6.05 10.17
C LYS A 51 -2.13 5.48 9.24
N LYS A 52 -0.86 5.48 9.65
CA LYS A 52 0.23 4.85 8.89
C LYS A 52 0.08 3.33 8.84
N GLN A 53 -0.33 2.70 9.94
CA GLN A 53 -0.61 1.27 10.00
C GLN A 53 -1.76 0.88 9.08
N ASP A 54 -2.90 1.58 9.17
CA ASP A 54 -4.08 1.32 8.34
C ASP A 54 -3.74 1.39 6.84
N VAL A 55 -2.94 2.40 6.44
CA VAL A 55 -2.54 2.56 5.04
C VAL A 55 -1.50 1.52 4.63
N ALA A 56 -0.56 1.15 5.51
CA ALA A 56 0.37 0.05 5.23
C ALA A 56 -0.37 -1.27 5.00
N GLU A 57 -1.40 -1.56 5.80
CA GLU A 57 -2.24 -2.76 5.67
C GLU A 57 -3.01 -2.74 4.34
N GLU A 58 -3.67 -1.62 4.03
CA GLU A 58 -4.42 -1.45 2.77
C GLU A 58 -3.51 -1.69 1.55
N ILE A 59 -2.29 -1.16 1.58
CA ILE A 59 -1.32 -1.32 0.49
C ILE A 59 -0.82 -2.74 0.39
N ILE A 60 -0.43 -3.38 1.50
CA ILE A 60 0.03 -4.77 1.48
C ILE A 60 -1.06 -5.70 0.95
N ALA A 61 -2.31 -5.51 1.38
CA ALA A 61 -3.44 -6.26 0.83
C ALA A 61 -3.58 -6.03 -0.68
N ALA A 62 -3.56 -4.78 -1.14
CA ALA A 62 -3.67 -4.44 -2.55
C ALA A 62 -2.51 -4.98 -3.40
N ILE A 63 -1.29 -5.00 -2.87
CA ILE A 63 -0.11 -5.58 -3.52
C ILE A 63 -0.28 -7.10 -3.70
N ASN A 64 -0.76 -7.80 -2.68
CA ASN A 64 -1.00 -9.24 -2.75
C ASN A 64 -2.12 -9.58 -3.74
N ASP A 65 -3.20 -8.77 -3.78
CA ASP A 65 -4.26 -8.90 -4.78
C ASP A 65 -3.70 -8.68 -6.20
N PHE A 66 -2.85 -7.65 -6.39
CA PHE A 66 -2.18 -7.33 -7.65
C PHE A 66 -1.27 -8.47 -8.12
N ASP A 67 -0.42 -9.01 -7.24
CA ASP A 67 0.46 -10.14 -7.53
C ASP A 67 -0.34 -11.39 -7.92
N SER A 68 -1.39 -11.70 -7.16
CA SER A 68 -2.26 -12.84 -7.42
C SER A 68 -2.97 -12.72 -8.77
N ALA A 69 -3.46 -11.52 -9.10
CA ALA A 69 -4.08 -11.23 -10.39
C ALA A 69 -3.09 -11.42 -11.55
N LEU A 70 -1.85 -10.93 -11.41
CA LEU A 70 -0.81 -11.13 -12.42
C LEU A 70 -0.40 -12.59 -12.57
N LYS A 71 -0.20 -13.32 -11.46
CA LYS A 71 0.07 -14.75 -11.47
C LYS A 71 -1.05 -15.53 -12.16
N PHE A 72 -2.30 -15.17 -11.91
CA PHE A 72 -3.46 -15.78 -12.56
C PHE A 72 -3.47 -15.56 -14.08
N VAL A 73 -3.20 -14.33 -14.53
CA VAL A 73 -3.12 -14.00 -15.97
C VAL A 73 -1.94 -14.70 -16.65
N ARG A 74 -0.80 -14.77 -15.95
CA ARG A 74 0.46 -15.35 -16.45
C ARG A 74 0.55 -16.87 -16.29
N SER A 75 -0.46 -17.49 -15.67
CA SER A 75 -0.50 -18.92 -15.42
C SER A 75 -0.51 -19.72 -16.73
N PRO A 76 0.24 -20.82 -16.86
CA PRO A 76 0.20 -21.66 -18.06
C PRO A 76 -1.14 -22.36 -18.27
N TRP A 77 -1.99 -22.45 -17.25
CA TRP A 77 -3.28 -23.11 -17.34
C TRP A 77 -4.35 -22.18 -17.96
N GLY A 78 -4.72 -22.51 -19.20
CA GLY A 78 -5.81 -21.89 -19.98
C GLY A 78 -7.08 -22.75 -19.97
N SER A 79 -8.23 -22.17 -20.34
CA SER A 79 -9.41 -23.00 -20.64
C SER A 79 -9.27 -23.59 -22.06
N VAL A 80 -9.78 -24.79 -22.27
CA VAL A 80 -9.96 -25.33 -23.62
C VAL A 80 -11.16 -24.59 -24.23
N PRO A 81 -11.04 -24.01 -25.44
CA PRO A 81 -12.17 -23.37 -26.08
C PRO A 81 -13.35 -24.35 -26.17
N PRO A 82 -14.59 -23.88 -25.98
CA PRO A 82 -15.76 -24.72 -26.18
C PRO A 82 -15.84 -25.17 -27.65
N ASP A 83 -16.41 -26.36 -27.89
CA ASP A 83 -16.42 -27.04 -29.20
C ASP A 83 -17.10 -26.23 -30.32
N ASP A 84 -17.85 -25.17 -29.98
CA ASP A 84 -18.56 -24.26 -30.88
C ASP A 84 -17.85 -22.92 -31.11
N TYR A 85 -16.62 -22.74 -30.63
CA TYR A 85 -15.86 -21.50 -30.84
C TYR A 85 -15.35 -21.36 -32.29
N ASP A 86 -16.13 -20.67 -33.12
CA ASP A 86 -15.76 -20.30 -34.50
C ASP A 86 -14.90 -19.03 -34.62
N GLY A 87 -14.43 -18.48 -33.49
CA GLY A 87 -13.64 -17.24 -33.49
C GLY A 87 -12.23 -17.39 -34.07
N PRO A 88 -11.60 -16.29 -34.54
CA PRO A 88 -10.24 -16.34 -35.06
C PRO A 88 -9.26 -16.75 -33.96
N ALA A 89 -8.53 -17.85 -34.16
CA ALA A 89 -7.47 -18.26 -33.24
C ALA A 89 -6.39 -17.16 -33.12
N PRO A 90 -5.77 -16.98 -31.94
CA PRO A 90 -5.78 -17.91 -30.79
C PRO A 90 -6.68 -17.42 -29.64
N PHE A 91 -7.79 -18.12 -29.40
CA PHE A 91 -8.73 -17.92 -28.27
C PHE A 91 -8.01 -17.72 -26.94
N GLU A 92 -6.91 -18.45 -26.71
CA GLU A 92 -6.09 -18.36 -25.51
C GLU A 92 -5.64 -16.93 -25.18
N TRP A 93 -5.18 -16.14 -26.16
CA TRP A 93 -4.65 -14.79 -25.86
C TRP A 93 -5.77 -13.81 -25.56
N TYR A 94 -6.91 -13.95 -26.23
CA TYR A 94 -8.12 -13.16 -25.93
C TYR A 94 -8.65 -13.50 -24.54
N GLU A 95 -8.71 -14.78 -24.18
CA GLU A 95 -9.13 -15.20 -22.84
C GLU A 95 -8.21 -14.59 -21.77
N ARG A 96 -6.90 -14.60 -21.97
CA ARG A 96 -5.94 -13.98 -21.02
C ARG A 96 -6.08 -12.47 -20.93
N LEU A 97 -6.33 -11.78 -22.05
CA LEU A 97 -6.64 -10.34 -22.04
C LEU A 97 -7.91 -10.07 -21.26
N GLU A 98 -8.94 -10.91 -21.43
CA GLU A 98 -10.19 -10.80 -20.70
C GLU A 98 -9.99 -11.06 -19.19
N ARG A 99 -9.21 -12.08 -18.81
CA ARG A 99 -8.81 -12.30 -17.40
C ARG A 99 -8.12 -11.07 -16.82
N LEU A 100 -7.25 -10.43 -17.59
CA LEU A 100 -6.57 -9.20 -17.16
C LEU A 100 -7.56 -8.03 -17.02
N HIS A 101 -8.58 -7.95 -17.87
CA HIS A 101 -9.64 -6.96 -17.79
C HIS A 101 -10.56 -7.18 -16.57
N GLN A 102 -10.95 -8.43 -16.30
CA GLN A 102 -11.76 -8.82 -15.15
C GLN A 102 -11.09 -8.49 -13.81
N ARG A 103 -9.75 -8.45 -13.78
CA ARG A 103 -8.95 -8.08 -12.60
C ARG A 103 -8.59 -6.60 -12.52
N LYS A 104 -9.24 -5.75 -13.33
CA LYS A 104 -9.00 -4.29 -13.34
C LYS A 104 -9.10 -3.67 -11.95
N ASP A 105 -10.09 -4.08 -11.16
CA ASP A 105 -10.34 -3.50 -9.84
C ASP A 105 -9.18 -3.73 -8.86
N ASP A 106 -8.50 -4.88 -8.96
CA ASP A 106 -7.33 -5.20 -8.14
C ASP A 106 -6.17 -4.23 -8.45
N PHE A 107 -5.97 -3.93 -9.74
CA PHE A 107 -4.97 -2.95 -10.18
C PHE A 107 -5.33 -1.51 -9.78
N ASP A 108 -6.61 -1.14 -9.88
CA ASP A 108 -7.10 0.19 -9.51
C ASP A 108 -7.07 0.39 -7.98
N LYS A 109 -7.25 -0.67 -7.20
CA LYS A 109 -7.08 -0.65 -5.74
C LYS A 109 -5.64 -0.29 -5.36
N LEU A 110 -4.64 -0.95 -5.94
CA LEU A 110 -3.23 -0.60 -5.72
C LEU A 110 -2.90 0.83 -6.16
N ARG A 111 -3.45 1.28 -7.30
CA ARG A 111 -3.22 2.65 -7.76
C ARG A 111 -3.77 3.68 -6.78
N ARG A 112 -4.96 3.47 -6.24
CA ARG A 112 -5.57 4.38 -5.24
C ARG A 112 -4.80 4.37 -3.91
N SER A 113 -4.41 3.20 -3.42
CA SER A 113 -3.65 3.09 -2.17
C SER A 113 -2.25 3.68 -2.29
N SER A 114 -1.60 3.59 -3.47
CA SER A 114 -0.28 4.21 -3.72
C SER A 114 -0.26 5.72 -3.51
N VAL A 115 -1.33 6.44 -3.87
CA VAL A 115 -1.42 7.89 -3.67
C VAL A 115 -1.46 8.23 -2.17
N ARG A 116 -2.16 7.41 -1.38
CA ARG A 116 -2.20 7.56 0.08
C ARG A 116 -0.86 7.20 0.71
N ALA A 117 -0.21 6.15 0.21
CA ALA A 117 1.13 5.74 0.60
C ALA A 117 2.11 6.91 0.47
N LYS A 118 2.15 7.51 -0.73
CA LYS A 118 3.06 8.61 -1.06
C LYS A 118 2.85 9.80 -0.14
N ALA A 119 1.59 10.15 0.15
CA ALA A 119 1.26 11.26 1.04
C ALA A 119 1.68 11.02 2.51
N LEU A 120 1.71 9.77 2.98
CA LEU A 120 1.99 9.43 4.38
C LEU A 120 3.44 9.01 4.65
N PHE A 121 4.05 8.28 3.73
CA PHE A 121 5.41 7.76 3.86
C PHE A 121 6.43 8.65 3.16
N GLY A 122 6.09 9.18 1.98
CA GLY A 122 7.02 9.97 1.17
C GLY A 122 8.32 9.23 0.80
N ASP A 123 8.27 7.90 0.72
CA ASP A 123 9.44 7.05 0.39
C ASP A 123 9.46 6.75 -1.12
N ASP A 124 10.43 7.32 -1.82
CA ASP A 124 10.64 7.12 -3.25
C ASP A 124 10.89 5.65 -3.62
N GLU A 125 11.40 4.82 -2.70
CA GLU A 125 11.63 3.40 -2.96
C GLU A 125 10.33 2.62 -3.03
N ILE A 126 9.35 2.96 -2.18
CA ILE A 126 8.00 2.39 -2.22
C ILE A 126 7.33 2.75 -3.55
N ASP A 127 7.40 4.03 -3.93
CA ASP A 127 6.82 4.52 -5.18
C ASP A 127 7.43 3.81 -6.40
N ARG A 128 8.76 3.71 -6.47
CA ARG A 128 9.46 3.01 -7.57
C ARG A 128 9.10 1.53 -7.64
N ALA A 129 9.00 0.85 -6.50
CA ALA A 129 8.63 -0.57 -6.49
C ALA A 129 7.19 -0.79 -6.97
N ILE A 130 6.25 0.12 -6.62
CA ILE A 130 4.88 0.09 -7.16
C ILE A 130 4.90 0.36 -8.67
N GLU A 131 5.69 1.33 -9.14
CA GLU A 131 5.85 1.60 -10.57
C GLU A 131 6.42 0.40 -11.32
N ASP A 132 7.38 -0.32 -10.75
CA ASP A 132 7.93 -1.54 -11.31
C ASP A 132 6.86 -2.63 -11.49
N LEU A 133 5.94 -2.79 -10.53
CA LEU A 133 4.79 -3.71 -10.65
C LEU A 133 3.86 -3.29 -11.80
N PHE A 134 3.54 -2.01 -11.93
CA PHE A 134 2.72 -1.51 -13.05
C PHE A 134 3.43 -1.64 -14.39
N ALA A 135 4.75 -1.49 -14.45
CA ALA A 135 5.54 -1.73 -15.65
C ALA A 135 5.46 -3.19 -16.09
N VAL A 136 5.58 -4.14 -15.15
CA VAL A 136 5.38 -5.58 -15.43
C VAL A 136 3.99 -5.83 -16.02
N ARG A 137 2.93 -5.26 -15.42
CA ARG A 137 1.55 -5.37 -15.95
C ARG A 137 1.46 -4.84 -17.39
N GLN A 138 2.05 -3.68 -17.66
CA GLN A 138 2.02 -3.07 -18.99
C GLN A 138 2.74 -3.92 -20.02
N GLU A 139 3.88 -4.50 -19.67
CA GLU A 139 4.61 -5.42 -20.55
C GLU A 139 3.80 -6.69 -20.87
N VAL A 140 3.13 -7.26 -19.87
CA VAL A 140 2.23 -8.42 -20.05
C VAL A 140 1.06 -8.06 -20.97
N TRP A 141 0.42 -6.90 -20.74
CA TRP A 141 -0.67 -6.43 -21.59
C TRP A 141 -0.23 -6.17 -23.03
N ALA A 142 0.93 -5.55 -23.23
CA ALA A 142 1.50 -5.29 -24.56
C ALA A 142 1.83 -6.59 -25.29
N ALA A 143 2.40 -7.58 -24.59
CA ALA A 143 2.68 -8.89 -25.16
C ALA A 143 1.39 -9.63 -25.54
N LEU A 144 0.39 -9.64 -24.65
CA LEU A 144 -0.91 -10.27 -24.89
C LEU A 144 -1.67 -9.64 -26.06
N SER A 145 -1.74 -8.30 -26.11
CA SER A 145 -2.41 -7.58 -27.20
C SER A 145 -1.75 -7.86 -28.55
N THR A 146 -0.42 -7.87 -28.60
CA THR A 146 0.34 -8.20 -29.82
C THR A 146 0.14 -9.66 -30.25
N LEU A 147 0.04 -10.59 -29.29
CA LEU A 147 -0.23 -12.00 -29.57
C LEU A 147 -1.69 -12.24 -30.03
N ALA A 148 -2.65 -11.52 -29.45
CA ALA A 148 -4.07 -11.59 -29.80
C ALA A 148 -4.38 -10.94 -31.16
N SER A 149 -3.68 -9.86 -31.51
CA SER A 149 -3.82 -9.19 -32.81
C SER A 149 -3.10 -9.91 -33.95
N ARG A 150 -2.40 -11.02 -33.66
CA ARG A 150 -1.64 -11.76 -34.68
C ARG A 150 -2.60 -12.40 -35.68
N GLU A 151 -2.60 -11.88 -36.89
CA GLU A 151 -3.32 -12.49 -38.01
C GLU A 151 -2.64 -13.81 -38.43
N LYS A 152 -3.43 -14.87 -38.70
CA LYS A 152 -2.92 -16.19 -39.13
C LYS A 152 -1.98 -16.13 -40.35
N ARG A 153 -2.03 -15.04 -41.13
CA ARG A 153 -1.21 -14.80 -42.33
C ARG A 153 0.29 -14.62 -42.06
N PHE A 154 0.72 -14.38 -40.83
CA PHE A 154 2.14 -14.22 -40.46
C PHE A 154 2.83 -15.54 -40.07
N GLN A 155 2.55 -16.62 -40.80
CA GLN A 155 3.41 -17.82 -40.82
C GLN A 155 4.60 -17.61 -41.78
N SER A 156 5.25 -16.45 -41.73
CA SER A 156 6.47 -16.25 -42.50
C SER A 156 7.59 -17.13 -41.94
N GLU A 157 8.36 -17.76 -42.83
CA GLU A 157 9.55 -18.57 -42.52
C GLU A 157 10.70 -17.76 -41.87
N ASP A 158 10.49 -16.47 -41.62
CA ASP A 158 11.47 -15.58 -40.99
C ASP A 158 11.75 -15.97 -39.53
N SER A 159 12.99 -16.40 -39.31
CA SER A 159 13.51 -16.82 -38.01
C SER A 159 13.47 -15.70 -36.96
N GLU A 160 13.60 -14.44 -37.36
CA GLU A 160 13.59 -13.31 -36.43
C GLU A 160 12.19 -13.03 -35.89
N LEU A 161 11.18 -13.06 -36.77
CA LEU A 161 9.77 -12.93 -36.36
C LEU A 161 9.36 -14.07 -35.43
N ARG A 162 9.85 -15.29 -35.68
CA ARG A 162 9.62 -16.44 -34.79
C ARG A 162 10.22 -16.22 -33.40
N LYS A 163 11.47 -15.74 -33.31
CA LYS A 163 12.12 -15.42 -32.02
C LYS A 163 11.35 -14.32 -31.28
N PHE A 164 10.90 -13.28 -31.99
CA PHE A 164 10.10 -12.20 -31.40
C PHE A 164 8.83 -12.73 -30.71
N TYR A 165 8.02 -13.54 -31.41
CA TYR A 165 6.79 -14.11 -30.83
C TYR A 165 7.06 -15.12 -29.71
N LEU A 166 8.15 -15.90 -29.78
CA LEU A 166 8.58 -16.75 -28.67
C LEU A 166 8.92 -15.92 -27.43
N GLY A 167 9.62 -14.79 -27.63
CA GLY A 167 9.89 -13.82 -26.56
C GLY A 167 8.61 -13.26 -25.94
N LEU A 168 7.62 -12.89 -26.75
CA LEU A 168 6.32 -12.43 -26.24
C LEU A 168 5.60 -13.50 -25.40
N ARG A 169 5.62 -14.76 -25.87
CA ARG A 169 5.03 -15.87 -25.10
C ARG A 169 5.73 -16.05 -23.76
N HIS A 170 7.06 -15.97 -23.73
CA HIS A 170 7.85 -16.04 -22.50
C HIS A 170 7.51 -14.90 -21.53
N LYS A 171 7.20 -13.70 -22.03
CA LYS A 171 6.73 -12.60 -21.18
C LYS A 171 5.36 -12.89 -20.54
N VAL A 172 4.47 -13.54 -21.28
CA VAL A 172 3.12 -13.88 -20.81
C VAL A 172 3.14 -15.05 -19.84
N TYR A 173 3.82 -16.15 -20.16
CA TYR A 173 3.92 -17.30 -19.28
C TYR A 173 4.94 -17.05 -18.17
N GLY A 174 4.47 -16.87 -16.95
CA GLY A 174 5.33 -16.69 -15.79
C GLY A 174 5.73 -18.03 -15.21
N THR A 175 7.02 -18.38 -15.28
CA THR A 175 7.59 -19.50 -14.50
C THR A 175 8.11 -19.03 -13.15
N TYR A 176 8.42 -17.73 -13.00
CA TYR A 176 9.04 -17.15 -11.79
C TYR A 176 10.40 -17.80 -11.42
N GLU A 177 11.05 -18.45 -12.39
CA GLU A 177 12.39 -19.05 -12.25
C GLU A 177 13.48 -18.11 -12.79
N GLU A 178 14.74 -18.56 -12.79
CA GLU A 178 15.92 -17.78 -13.19
C GLU A 178 15.86 -17.27 -14.65
N GLY A 179 15.03 -17.88 -15.49
CA GLY A 179 14.77 -17.44 -16.88
C GLY A 179 13.65 -16.40 -17.05
N ASP A 180 12.82 -16.14 -16.03
CA ASP A 180 11.67 -15.22 -16.11
C ASP A 180 12.02 -13.84 -15.54
N LEU A 181 12.63 -12.99 -16.37
CA LEU A 181 13.03 -11.62 -15.99
C LEU A 181 11.85 -10.78 -15.47
N LEU A 182 10.64 -10.95 -16.04
CA LEU A 182 9.44 -10.23 -15.58
C LEU A 182 8.96 -10.74 -14.23
N GLY A 183 8.94 -12.07 -14.03
CA GLY A 183 8.63 -12.70 -12.75
C GLY A 183 9.61 -12.30 -11.66
N GLN A 184 10.91 -12.22 -11.98
CA GLN A 184 11.92 -11.72 -11.04
C GLN A 184 11.72 -10.25 -10.71
N LYS A 185 11.45 -9.40 -11.71
CA LYS A 185 11.15 -7.98 -11.47
C LYS A 185 9.95 -7.81 -10.55
N GLN A 186 8.89 -8.59 -10.78
CA GLN A 186 7.70 -8.63 -9.93
C GLN A 186 8.05 -9.08 -8.50
N ALA A 187 8.75 -10.21 -8.35
CA ALA A 187 9.14 -10.74 -7.03
C ALA A 187 10.04 -9.77 -6.25
N LEU A 188 11.02 -9.15 -6.91
CA LEU A 188 11.91 -8.16 -6.29
C LEU A 188 11.14 -6.91 -5.84
N ALA A 189 10.18 -6.44 -6.64
CA ALA A 189 9.33 -5.32 -6.25
C ALA A 189 8.48 -5.67 -5.01
N LEU A 190 7.91 -6.87 -4.95
CA LEU A 190 7.16 -7.36 -3.78
C LEU A 190 8.04 -7.39 -2.53
N VAL A 191 9.20 -8.03 -2.61
CA VAL A 191 10.13 -8.13 -1.47
C VAL A 191 10.54 -6.75 -0.96
N LYS A 192 10.81 -5.79 -1.87
CA LYS A 192 11.12 -4.40 -1.47
C LYS A 192 9.96 -3.76 -0.71
N LEU A 193 8.74 -3.90 -1.22
CA LEU A 193 7.54 -3.33 -0.59
C LEU A 193 7.27 -3.97 0.78
N GLU A 194 7.35 -5.28 0.87
CA GLU A 194 7.20 -6.04 2.11
C GLU A 194 8.25 -5.62 3.15
N THR A 195 9.53 -5.53 2.74
CA THR A 195 10.63 -5.13 3.63
C THR A 195 10.40 -3.73 4.21
N LYS A 196 9.78 -2.82 3.46
CA LYS A 196 9.52 -1.45 3.89
C LYS A 196 8.24 -1.30 4.70
N LEU A 197 7.19 -2.02 4.33
CA LEU A 197 5.85 -1.84 4.92
C LEU A 197 5.60 -2.75 6.14
N TYR A 198 6.21 -3.94 6.21
CA TYR A 198 6.03 -4.82 7.37
C TYR A 198 6.52 -4.24 8.70
N PRO A 199 7.66 -3.52 8.78
CA PRO A 199 8.07 -2.87 10.02
C PRO A 199 7.01 -1.87 10.52
N VAL A 200 6.34 -1.15 9.61
CA VAL A 200 5.25 -0.23 9.96
C VAL A 200 4.06 -0.96 10.57
N LEU A 201 3.75 -2.17 10.11
CA LEU A 201 2.68 -3.02 10.64
C LEU A 201 3.02 -3.66 11.98
N ARG A 202 4.28 -4.06 12.20
CA ARG A 202 4.69 -4.84 13.38
C ARG A 202 4.85 -4.02 14.66
N ILE A 203 4.75 -2.69 14.58
CA ILE A 203 4.96 -1.78 15.72
C ILE A 203 6.32 -2.08 16.41
N GLU A 204 7.36 -2.26 15.60
CA GLU A 204 8.75 -2.26 16.07
C GLU A 204 9.33 -0.84 16.00
#